data_AF-A0A1F8LKL3-F1
#
_entry.id   AF-A0A1F8LKL3-F1
#
_cell.length_a   1.000
_cell.length_b   1.000
_cell.length_c   1.000
_cell.angle_alpha   90.00
_cell.angle_beta   90.00
_cell.angle_gamma   90.00
#
_symmetry.space_group_name_H-M   'P 1'
#
loop_
_entity.id
_entity.type
_entity.pdbx_description
1 polymer ?
#
loop_
_entity_poly.entity_id
_entity_poly.type
_entity_poly.pdbx_seq_one_letter_code
_entity_poly.pdbx_strand_id
1 'polypeptide(L)'
;MELVAGPLVAVEWEDITAYSRTAIPDDFEAYRLRKLTCGILWKETDEYIVIVGDYDLTNGGKDYRHNDFHIIPRGVIRELTVLRTPAPSVVSLEATG
;
A
#
# COMPACT_ATOMS: atom_id res chain seq x y z
N MET A 1 17.78 -13.57 9.11
CA MET A 1 17.10 -13.29 7.83
C MET A 1 16.46 -11.93 8.00
N GLU A 2 17.03 -10.91 7.37
CA GLU A 2 16.55 -9.54 7.50
C GLU A 2 15.21 -9.45 6.76
N LEU A 3 14.12 -9.24 7.51
CA LEU A 3 12.84 -8.92 6.89
C LEU A 3 13.03 -7.60 6.16
N VAL A 4 13.08 -7.66 4.83
CA VAL A 4 12.94 -6.47 3.96
C VAL A 4 11.48 -6.05 4.03
N ALA A 5 11.01 -5.66 5.21
CA ALA A 5 9.68 -5.11 5.40
C ALA A 5 9.91 -3.67 5.84
N GLY A 6 9.67 -2.73 4.92
CA GLY A 6 9.56 -1.32 5.27
C GLY A 6 8.43 -1.10 6.30
N PRO A 7 8.21 0.15 6.74
CA PRO A 7 7.13 0.43 7.70
C PRO A 7 5.77 0.02 7.12
N LEU A 8 4.90 -0.49 7.99
CA LEU A 8 3.49 -0.66 7.68
C LEU A 8 2.83 0.71 7.77
N VAL A 9 2.13 1.12 6.71
CA VAL A 9 1.52 2.43 6.59
C VAL A 9 0.06 2.33 6.17
N ALA A 10 -0.71 3.36 6.49
CA ALA A 10 -2.00 3.68 5.91
C ALA A 10 -1.85 4.95 5.07
N VAL A 11 -2.30 4.91 3.82
CA VAL A 11 -2.25 6.03 2.89
C VAL A 11 -3.66 6.37 2.45
N GLU A 12 -4.05 7.61 2.73
CA GLU A 12 -5.26 8.19 2.19
C GLU A 12 -4.93 9.00 0.94
N TRP A 13 -5.60 8.72 -0.18
CA TRP A 13 -5.29 9.33 -1.46
C TRP A 13 -6.49 9.45 -2.38
N GLU A 14 -6.36 10.30 -3.39
CA GLU A 14 -7.38 10.54 -4.41
C GLU A 14 -7.06 9.71 -5.66
N ASP A 15 -7.89 8.71 -5.95
CA ASP A 15 -7.74 7.92 -7.17
C ASP A 15 -8.36 8.64 -8.36
N ILE A 16 -7.47 9.20 -9.18
CA ILE A 16 -7.81 9.88 -10.43
C ILE A 16 -7.82 8.94 -11.64
N THR A 17 -7.41 7.67 -11.46
CA THR A 17 -7.17 6.70 -12.54
C THR A 17 -8.27 5.65 -12.69
N ALA A 18 -9.06 5.40 -11.64
CA ALA A 18 -10.10 4.36 -11.63
C ALA A 18 -11.16 4.46 -12.75
N TYR A 19 -11.26 5.60 -13.45
CA TYR A 19 -12.29 5.83 -14.47
C TYR A 19 -11.76 6.15 -15.86
N SER A 20 -10.44 6.20 -16.08
CA SER A 20 -9.93 6.43 -17.43
C SER A 20 -9.96 5.12 -18.24
N ARG A 21 -11.04 4.87 -19.00
CA ARG A 21 -10.99 4.65 -20.49
C ARG A 21 -12.18 3.95 -21.17
N THR A 22 -13.25 3.52 -20.51
CA THR A 22 -14.34 2.84 -21.27
C THR A 22 -15.79 3.13 -20.87
N ALA A 23 -16.06 3.80 -19.75
CA ALA A 23 -17.44 4.13 -19.37
C ALA A 23 -17.47 5.23 -18.31
N ILE A 24 -17.12 6.46 -18.67
CA ILE A 24 -17.44 7.62 -17.83
C ILE A 24 -18.78 8.15 -18.37
N PRO A 25 -19.90 8.00 -17.64
CA PRO A 25 -21.17 8.61 -18.03
C PRO A 25 -21.07 10.13 -18.17
N ASP A 26 -21.92 10.74 -19.00
CA ASP A 26 -21.93 12.19 -19.22
C ASP A 26 -22.32 13.00 -17.96
N ASP A 27 -22.93 12.35 -16.96
CA ASP A 27 -23.30 12.88 -15.65
C ASP A 27 -22.30 12.50 -14.54
N PHE A 28 -21.12 11.97 -14.90
CA PHE A 28 -20.09 11.65 -13.94
C PHE A 28 -19.55 12.93 -13.29
N GLU A 29 -20.04 13.22 -12.09
CA GLU A 29 -19.37 14.15 -11.20
C GLU A 29 -18.02 13.55 -10.86
N ALA A 30 -16.94 14.28 -11.15
CA ALA A 30 -15.57 13.90 -10.85
C ALA A 30 -15.36 13.90 -9.32
N TYR A 31 -16.04 12.99 -8.62
CA TYR A 31 -15.72 12.64 -7.26
C TYR A 31 -14.35 11.98 -7.33
N ARG A 32 -13.33 12.74 -6.94
CA ARG A 32 -12.02 12.19 -6.63
C ARG A 32 -12.26 11.09 -5.60
N LEU A 33 -12.19 9.84 -6.02
CA LEU A 33 -12.45 8.73 -5.13
C LEU A 33 -11.41 8.76 -4.04
N ARG A 34 -11.85 9.01 -2.80
CA ARG A 34 -11.00 8.98 -1.63
C ARG A 34 -10.80 7.52 -1.24
N LYS A 35 -9.58 7.02 -1.42
CA LYS A 35 -9.18 5.65 -1.09
C LYS A 35 -8.30 5.64 0.15
N LEU A 36 -8.41 4.56 0.92
CA LEU A 36 -7.49 4.22 1.99
C LEU A 36 -6.80 2.91 1.63
N THR A 37 -5.48 2.94 1.50
CA THR A 37 -4.66 1.76 1.22
C THR A 37 -3.73 1.51 2.40
N CYS A 38 -3.76 0.31 2.96
CA CYS A 38 -2.86 -0.11 4.02
C CYS A 38 -1.89 -1.16 3.48
N GLY A 39 -0.63 -1.11 3.91
CA GLY A 39 0.37 -2.07 3.46
C GLY A 39 1.79 -1.67 3.80
N ILE A 40 2.75 -2.45 3.32
CA ILE A 40 4.19 -2.18 3.50
C ILE A 40 4.59 -1.05 2.55
N LEU A 41 5.20 0.01 3.08
CA LEU A 41 5.88 1.03 2.26
C LEU A 41 7.14 0.41 1.68
N TRP A 42 7.05 -0.02 0.42
CA TRP A 42 8.10 -0.76 -0.25
C TRP A 42 9.11 0.15 -0.95
N LYS A 43 8.61 1.22 -1.57
CA LYS A 43 9.42 2.19 -2.26
C LYS A 43 8.88 3.58 -2.04
N GLU A 44 9.79 4.51 -1.83
CA GLU A 44 9.50 5.93 -1.69
C GLU A 44 10.43 6.72 -2.60
N THR A 45 9.86 7.61 -3.42
CA THR A 45 10.60 8.55 -4.28
C THR A 45 10.03 9.95 -4.07
N ASP A 46 10.63 10.96 -4.69
CA ASP A 46 10.09 12.33 -4.66
C ASP A 46 8.76 12.47 -5.44
N GLU A 47 8.47 11.54 -6.35
CA GLU A 47 7.31 11.62 -7.24
C GLU A 47 6.15 10.72 -6.78
N TYR A 48 6.46 9.55 -6.22
CA TYR A 48 5.46 8.54 -5.87
C TYR A 48 5.92 7.62 -4.74
N ILE A 49 4.97 6.89 -4.17
CA ILE A 49 5.23 5.78 -3.25
C ILE A 49 4.65 4.49 -3.80
N VAL A 50 5.15 3.36 -3.31
CA VAL A 50 4.63 2.02 -3.62
C VAL A 50 4.25 1.33 -2.33
N ILE A 51 2.96 1.00 -2.20
CA ILE A 51 2.39 0.24 -1.09
C ILE A 51 2.08 -1.18 -1.52
N VAL A 52 2.48 -2.16 -0.71
CA VAL A 52 2.15 -3.57 -0.93
C VAL A 52 1.11 -4.00 0.09
N GLY A 53 -0.12 -4.26 -0.38
CA GLY A 53 -1.28 -4.52 0.48
C GLY A 53 -1.44 -6.00 0.87
N ASP A 54 -1.22 -6.91 -0.08
CA ASP A 54 -1.34 -8.36 0.10
C ASP A 54 0.04 -9.02 -0.06
N TYR A 55 0.94 -8.75 0.88
CA TYR A 55 2.30 -9.32 0.85
C TYR A 55 2.32 -10.71 1.48
N ASP A 56 2.57 -11.75 0.68
CA ASP A 56 2.78 -13.10 1.19
C ASP A 56 4.12 -13.19 1.94
N LEU A 57 4.03 -13.25 3.27
CA LEU A 57 5.18 -13.36 4.17
C LEU A 57 5.93 -14.71 4.03
N THR A 58 5.30 -15.72 3.44
CA THR A 58 5.92 -17.03 3.19
C THR A 58 6.79 -17.05 1.94
N ASN A 59 6.65 -16.05 1.05
CA ASN A 59 7.39 -15.91 -0.20
C ASN A 59 8.85 -15.42 -0.04
N GLY A 60 9.47 -15.59 1.13
CA GLY A 60 10.80 -15.08 1.49
C GLY A 60 11.86 -15.12 0.36
N GLY A 61 11.91 -14.04 -0.44
CA GLY A 61 12.85 -13.85 -1.54
C GLY A 61 12.60 -14.67 -2.82
N LYS A 62 11.47 -15.37 -2.96
CA LYS A 62 11.07 -16.03 -4.22
C LYS A 62 10.20 -15.08 -5.04
N ASP A 63 10.42 -15.04 -6.35
CA ASP A 63 9.72 -14.17 -7.32
C ASP A 63 8.28 -13.87 -6.91
N TYR A 64 8.00 -12.58 -6.71
CA TYR A 64 6.83 -11.95 -6.08
C TYR A 64 5.51 -12.15 -6.87
N ARG A 65 5.22 -13.38 -7.24
CA ARG A 65 3.96 -13.78 -7.85
C ARG A 65 2.89 -13.63 -6.75
N HIS A 66 1.85 -12.84 -7.03
CA HIS A 66 0.65 -12.64 -6.20
C HIS A 66 0.64 -11.52 -5.15
N ASN A 67 1.58 -10.57 -5.17
CA ASN A 67 1.45 -9.38 -4.32
C ASN A 67 0.73 -8.24 -5.05
N ASP A 68 -0.22 -7.59 -4.37
CA ASP A 68 -0.92 -6.41 -4.87
C ASP A 68 -0.13 -5.12 -4.58
N PHE A 69 0.35 -4.47 -5.64
CA PHE A 69 1.11 -3.23 -5.58
C PHE A 69 0.22 -2.02 -5.93
N HIS A 70 0.29 -0.98 -5.10
CA HIS A 70 -0.32 0.31 -5.35
C HIS A 70 0.76 1.35 -5.56
N ILE A 71 0.87 1.90 -6.78
CA ILE A 71 1.73 3.05 -7.08
C ILE A 71 0.90 4.31 -6.91
N ILE A 72 1.24 5.14 -5.93
CA ILE A 72 0.46 6.32 -5.54
C ILE A 72 1.32 7.57 -5.76
N PRO A 73 0.97 8.45 -6.72
CA PRO A 73 1.66 9.73 -6.90
C PRO A 73 1.54 10.62 -5.67
N ARG A 74 2.60 11.34 -5.28
CA ARG A 74 2.55 12.19 -4.08
C ARG A 74 1.52 13.29 -4.16
N GLY A 75 1.30 13.86 -5.34
CA GLY A 75 0.34 14.94 -5.57
C GLY A 75 -1.12 14.57 -5.29
N VAL A 76 -1.44 13.28 -5.14
CA VAL A 76 -2.78 12.80 -4.80
C VAL A 76 -2.89 12.24 -3.38
N ILE A 77 -1.79 12.21 -2.62
CA ILE A 77 -1.79 11.76 -1.22
C ILE A 77 -2.34 12.88 -0.36
N ARG A 78 -3.32 12.54 0.47
CA ARG A 78 -3.90 13.45 1.47
C ARG A 78 -3.28 13.24 2.83
N GLU A 79 -3.02 11.99 3.19
CA GLU A 79 -2.42 11.61 4.47
C GLU A 79 -1.61 10.33 4.32
N LEU A 80 -0.46 10.27 5.00
CA LEU A 80 0.35 9.06 5.12
C LEU A 80 0.71 8.85 6.59
N THR A 81 0.21 7.76 7.15
CA THR A 81 0.35 7.43 8.57
C THR A 81 1.14 6.15 8.74
N VAL A 82 2.22 6.23 9.51
CA VAL A 82 3.00 5.04 9.89
C VAL A 82 2.25 4.30 11.00
N LEU A 83 1.77 3.10 10.69
CA LEU A 83 1.05 2.24 11.64
C LEU A 83 2.02 1.42 12.50
N ARG A 84 3.12 0.97 11.90
CA ARG A 84 4.15 0.17 12.58
C ARG A 84 5.48 0.35 11.89
N THR A 85 6.51 0.69 12.66
CA THR A 85 7.90 0.57 12.20
C THR A 85 8.37 -0.88 12.31
N PRO A 86 9.28 -1.34 11.43
CA PRO A 86 9.81 -2.69 11.50
C PRO A 86 10.38 -2.96 12.90
N ALA A 87 9.83 -3.96 13.59
CA ALA A 87 10.36 -4.35 14.90
C ALA A 87 11.63 -5.20 14.67
N PRO A 88 12.66 -5.09 15.54
CA PRO A 88 13.89 -5.86 15.40
C PRO A 88 13.73 -7.38 15.56
N SER A 89 12.55 -7.91 15.86
CA SER A 89 12.29 -9.35 15.87
C SER A 89 10.78 -9.68 15.81
N VAL A 90 10.47 -10.83 15.20
CA VAL A 90 9.15 -11.47 15.28
C VAL A 90 8.98 -11.94 16.72
N VAL A 91 8.03 -11.35 17.45
CA VAL A 91 7.66 -11.85 18.77
C VAL A 91 6.66 -12.99 18.56
N SER A 92 7.03 -14.19 18.97
CA SER A 92 6.10 -15.32 19.07
C SER A 92 4.97 -14.91 20.02
N LEU A 93 3.73 -14.96 19.55
CA LEU A 93 2.58 -14.95 20.44
C LEU A 93 2.44 -16.37 20.99
N GLU A 94 2.78 -16.56 22.26
CA GLU A 94 2.41 -17.79 22.94
C GLU A 94 0.89 -17.79 23.11
N ALA A 95 0.21 -18.65 22.35
CA ALA A 95 -1.18 -18.96 22.63
C ALA A 95 -1.23 -19.70 23.98
N THR A 96 -1.72 -19.02 25.01
CA THR A 96 -2.01 -19.67 26.30
C THR A 96 -3.15 -20.66 26.10
N GLY A 97 -2.82 -21.95 26.09
CA GLY A 97 -3.75 -23.06 26.23
C GLY A 97 -3.94 -23.47 27.68
#